data_AF-A0A1L8Q732-F1
#
_entry.id   AF-A0A1L8Q732-F1
#
_cell.length_a   1.000
_cell.length_b   1.000
_cell.length_c   1.000
_cell.angle_alpha   90.00
_cell.angle_beta   90.00
_cell.angle_gamma   90.00
#
_symmetry.space_group_name_H-M   'P 1'
#
loop_
_entity.id
_entity.type
_entity.pdbx_description
1 polymer ?
#
loop_
_entity_poly.entity_id
_entity_poly.type
_entity_poly.pdbx_seq_one_letter_code
_entity_poly.pdbx_strand_id
1 'polypeptide(L)'
;MKKKFLLIALFISVILLTACANNNSKVVEKNSDGTSTITYTDGSVIGTNGKDFTFLQEDGSSIIYLDNDKTYQYHGTDGSFVSKDSGGSYTIQLPSDDNVILYANGSYLINNADGSSETGSSKEELNKYLISKNFTVFSDLDKKVADIVDYVKKNN
;
A
#
# COMPACT_ATOMS: atom_id res chain seq x y z
N MET A 1 2.37 7.93 -42.90
CA MET A 1 3.46 8.64 -42.17
C MET A 1 2.90 9.27 -40.91
N LYS A 2 3.40 8.80 -39.75
CA LYS A 2 3.47 9.40 -38.39
C LYS A 2 2.30 10.28 -37.91
N LYS A 3 1.33 9.65 -37.22
CA LYS A 3 0.51 10.36 -36.22
C LYS A 3 1.38 10.59 -34.99
N LYS A 4 1.61 11.87 -34.66
CA LYS A 4 2.38 12.30 -33.49
C LYS A 4 1.56 11.95 -32.24
N PHE A 5 1.99 10.94 -31.50
CA PHE A 5 1.50 10.69 -30.15
C PHE A 5 2.00 11.82 -29.27
N LEU A 6 1.08 12.64 -28.81
CA LEU A 6 1.29 13.62 -27.77
C LEU A 6 1.61 12.81 -26.50
N LEU A 7 2.88 12.75 -26.08
CA LEU A 7 3.26 12.28 -24.76
C LEU A 7 2.64 13.25 -23.76
N ILE A 8 1.48 12.91 -23.22
CA ILE A 8 1.00 13.49 -21.96
C ILE A 8 1.97 12.91 -20.93
N ALA A 9 2.90 13.75 -20.47
CA ALA A 9 3.69 13.48 -19.29
C ALA A 9 2.71 13.38 -18.12
N LEU A 10 2.23 12.17 -17.87
CA LEU A 10 1.56 11.83 -16.64
C LEU A 10 2.61 12.08 -15.56
N PHE A 11 2.40 13.14 -14.77
CA PHE A 11 3.02 13.24 -13.45
C PHE A 11 2.46 12.08 -12.64
N ILE A 12 2.97 10.87 -12.88
CA ILE A 12 3.01 9.85 -11.86
C ILE A 12 3.81 10.55 -10.78
N SER A 13 3.14 10.97 -9.71
CA SER A 13 3.80 11.22 -8.45
C SER A 13 4.38 9.87 -8.07
N VAL A 14 5.53 9.57 -8.65
CA VAL A 14 6.38 8.50 -8.21
C VAL A 14 6.86 9.01 -6.87
N ILE A 15 6.07 8.76 -5.82
CA ILE A 15 6.58 8.65 -4.47
C ILE A 15 7.48 7.41 -4.54
N LEU A 16 8.65 7.61 -5.12
CA LEU A 16 9.73 6.66 -5.20
C LEU A 16 10.00 6.30 -3.76
N LEU A 17 9.69 5.05 -3.41
CA LEU A 17 10.19 4.36 -2.24
C LEU A 17 11.69 4.60 -2.14
N THR A 18 12.07 5.62 -1.37
CA THR A 18 13.45 5.86 -0.95
C THR A 18 13.60 5.60 0.55
N ALA A 19 12.56 5.07 1.20
CA ALA A 19 12.56 4.81 2.64
C ALA A 19 13.37 3.57 3.07
N CYS A 20 13.78 2.69 2.13
CA CYS A 20 14.45 1.44 2.50
C CYS A 20 15.87 1.24 1.91
N ALA A 21 16.36 2.11 1.02
CA ALA A 21 17.57 1.83 0.23
C ALA A 21 18.77 2.75 0.49
N ASN A 22 18.65 3.83 1.25
CA ASN A 22 19.78 4.70 1.54
C ASN A 22 19.78 5.14 3.00
N ASN A 23 20.97 5.46 3.49
CA ASN A 23 21.32 5.82 4.87
C ASN A 23 20.59 7.07 5.39
N ASN A 24 19.25 7.06 5.47
CA ASN A 24 18.52 8.03 6.26
C ASN A 24 18.86 7.75 7.72
N SER A 25 19.55 8.71 8.34
CA SER A 25 19.85 8.68 9.77
C SER A 25 18.57 8.41 10.55
N LYS A 26 18.51 7.26 11.22
CA LYS A 26 17.35 6.81 11.96
C LYS A 26 17.65 6.78 13.45
N VAL A 27 16.65 7.05 14.26
CA VAL A 27 16.69 6.78 15.70
C VAL A 27 15.86 5.53 15.96
N VAL A 28 16.44 4.58 16.69
CA VAL A 28 15.74 3.37 17.14
C VAL A 28 15.66 3.42 18.65
N GLU A 29 14.44 3.55 19.17
CA GLU A 29 14.17 3.54 20.60
C GLU A 29 13.53 2.19 20.95
N LYS A 30 14.19 1.42 21.83
CA LYS A 30 13.66 0.14 22.33
C LYS A 30 13.09 0.35 23.72
N ASN A 31 11.84 -0.01 23.89
CA ASN A 31 11.13 0.11 25.16
C ASN A 31 11.29 -1.16 26.00
N SER A 32 11.17 -1.04 27.31
CA SER A 32 11.28 -2.16 28.24
C SER A 32 10.15 -3.20 28.11
N ASP A 33 9.05 -2.83 27.44
CA ASP A 33 7.89 -3.70 27.17
C ASP A 33 8.06 -4.57 25.91
N GLY A 34 9.23 -4.50 25.25
CA GLY A 34 9.53 -5.25 24.03
C GLY A 34 9.07 -4.55 22.74
N THR A 35 8.50 -3.35 22.82
CA THR A 35 8.19 -2.54 21.65
C THR A 35 9.39 -1.70 21.20
N SER A 36 9.36 -1.22 19.97
CA SER A 36 10.35 -0.30 19.43
C SER A 36 9.71 0.75 18.54
N THR A 37 10.27 1.95 18.56
CA THR A 37 9.95 3.05 17.66
C THR A 37 11.17 3.33 16.78
N ILE A 38 10.96 3.35 15.47
CA ILE A 38 11.98 3.70 14.48
C ILE A 38 11.54 4.98 13.80
N THR A 39 12.28 6.07 13.98
CA THR A 39 12.01 7.37 13.35
C THR A 39 13.02 7.65 12.26
N TYR A 40 12.53 7.97 11.07
CA TYR A 40 13.34 8.31 9.90
C TYR A 40 13.54 9.83 9.80
N THR A 41 14.56 10.26 9.04
CA THR A 41 14.85 11.68 8.83
C THR A 41 13.73 12.45 8.14
N ASP A 42 12.92 11.77 7.32
CA ASP A 42 11.75 12.36 6.67
C ASP A 42 10.56 12.53 7.63
N GLY A 43 10.69 12.14 8.90
CA GLY A 43 9.64 12.23 9.89
C GLY A 43 8.67 11.04 9.90
N SER A 44 8.82 10.09 8.97
CA SER A 44 8.06 8.83 9.05
C SER A 44 8.48 7.98 10.25
N VAL A 45 7.55 7.18 10.76
CA VAL A 45 7.71 6.42 12.01
C VAL A 45 7.17 5.00 11.86
N ILE A 46 7.96 4.02 12.30
CA ILE A 46 7.49 2.64 12.51
C ILE A 46 7.41 2.37 14.01
N GLY A 47 6.21 2.04 14.49
CA GLY A 47 6.01 1.40 15.80
C GLY A 47 5.87 -0.10 15.61
N THR A 48 6.57 -0.91 16.42
CA THR A 48 6.58 -2.37 16.26
C THR A 48 6.84 -3.13 17.57
N ASN A 49 6.35 -4.37 17.65
CA ASN A 49 6.71 -5.35 18.68
C ASN A 49 7.68 -6.44 18.15
N GLY A 50 8.29 -6.21 16.99
CA GLY A 50 9.19 -7.14 16.30
C GLY A 50 8.51 -8.12 15.34
N LYS A 51 7.17 -8.16 15.35
CA LYS A 51 6.36 -8.97 14.45
C LYS A 51 5.36 -8.10 13.69
N ASP A 52 4.50 -7.43 14.45
CA ASP A 52 3.49 -6.51 13.95
C ASP A 52 4.09 -5.12 13.81
N PHE A 53 3.52 -4.31 12.93
CA PHE A 53 3.94 -2.91 12.83
C PHE A 53 2.82 -1.98 12.40
N THR A 54 2.98 -0.72 12.82
CA THR A 54 2.31 0.44 12.24
C THR A 54 3.36 1.34 11.64
N PHE A 55 3.25 1.65 10.35
CA PHE A 55 4.09 2.60 9.65
C PHE A 55 3.26 3.85 9.33
N LEU A 56 3.60 4.97 9.95
CA LEU A 56 3.04 6.29 9.66
C LEU A 56 4.04 7.06 8.78
N GLN A 57 3.61 7.46 7.60
CA GLN A 57 4.43 8.26 6.68
C GLN A 57 4.29 9.75 6.99
N GLU A 58 5.27 10.54 6.54
CA GLU A 58 5.28 12.00 6.71
C GLU A 58 4.02 12.65 6.14
N ASP A 59 3.53 12.16 4.99
CA ASP A 59 2.34 12.67 4.33
C ASP A 59 1.04 12.40 5.11
N GLY A 60 1.09 11.56 6.15
CA GLY A 60 -0.05 11.15 6.97
C GLY A 60 -0.68 9.83 6.55
N SER A 61 -0.24 9.22 5.44
CA SER A 61 -0.69 7.88 5.06
C SER A 61 -0.09 6.82 5.97
N SER A 62 -0.77 5.69 6.13
CA SER A 62 -0.32 4.65 7.06
C SER A 62 -0.52 3.23 6.57
N ILE A 63 0.29 2.32 7.13
CA ILE A 63 0.17 0.87 6.96
C ILE A 63 0.14 0.23 8.33
N ILE A 64 -0.81 -0.68 8.55
CA ILE A 64 -0.87 -1.55 9.74
C ILE A 64 -0.72 -2.98 9.24
N TYR A 65 0.18 -3.75 9.83
CA TYR A 65 0.42 -5.15 9.48
C TYR A 65 0.38 -6.03 10.73
N LEU A 66 -0.29 -7.18 10.60
CA LEU A 66 -0.41 -8.19 11.64
C LEU A 66 0.26 -9.48 11.17
N ASP A 67 1.31 -9.90 11.88
CA ASP A 67 2.13 -11.03 11.45
C ASP A 67 1.42 -12.38 11.63
N ASN A 68 0.54 -12.50 12.64
CA ASN A 68 -0.15 -13.76 12.92
C ASN A 68 -0.97 -14.23 11.71
N ASP A 69 -1.67 -13.31 11.06
CA ASP A 69 -2.60 -13.60 9.97
C ASP A 69 -2.04 -13.20 8.60
N LYS A 70 -0.85 -12.58 8.56
CA LYS A 70 -0.24 -12.00 7.35
C LYS A 70 -1.16 -11.01 6.64
N THR A 71 -1.93 -10.25 7.41
CA THR A 71 -2.86 -9.23 6.92
C THR A 71 -2.23 -7.85 6.97
N TYR A 72 -2.73 -6.94 6.13
CA TYR A 72 -2.41 -5.53 6.29
C TYR A 72 -3.56 -4.63 5.88
N GLN A 73 -3.52 -3.41 6.39
CA GLN A 73 -4.37 -2.30 5.96
C GLN A 73 -3.50 -1.13 5.55
N TYR A 74 -3.89 -0.44 4.48
CA TYR A 74 -3.32 0.84 4.06
C TYR A 74 -4.41 1.91 4.13
N HIS A 75 -4.06 3.07 4.67
CA HIS A 75 -4.91 4.26 4.71
C HIS A 75 -4.19 5.39 3.97
N GLY A 76 -4.76 5.83 2.85
CA GLY A 76 -4.30 6.99 2.10
C GLY A 76 -4.87 8.30 2.63
N THR A 77 -4.14 9.38 2.39
CA THR A 77 -4.54 10.75 2.80
C THR A 77 -5.67 11.31 1.94
N ASP A 78 -5.88 10.72 0.77
CA ASP A 78 -6.94 11.02 -0.19
C ASP A 78 -8.26 10.28 0.14
N GLY A 79 -8.32 9.59 1.28
CA GLY A 79 -9.47 8.78 1.69
C GLY A 79 -9.45 7.36 1.12
N SER A 80 -8.45 7.00 0.33
CA SER A 80 -8.32 5.63 -0.13
C SER A 80 -8.01 4.65 1.01
N PHE A 81 -8.48 3.42 0.86
CA PHE A 81 -8.28 2.36 1.82
C PHE A 81 -8.02 1.04 1.11
N VAL A 82 -7.10 0.23 1.64
CA VAL A 82 -6.88 -1.15 1.19
C VAL A 82 -6.82 -2.05 2.41
N SER A 83 -7.50 -3.19 2.37
CA SER A 83 -7.36 -4.27 3.32
C SER A 83 -7.02 -5.55 2.59
N LYS A 84 -5.97 -6.26 3.03
CA LYS A 84 -5.62 -7.60 2.58
C LYS A 84 -5.90 -8.61 3.69
N ASP A 85 -6.71 -9.61 3.37
CA ASP A 85 -7.01 -10.70 4.30
C ASP A 85 -5.96 -11.83 4.24
N SER A 86 -6.07 -12.78 5.17
CA SER A 86 -5.16 -13.92 5.29
C SER A 86 -5.30 -14.94 4.14
N GLY A 87 -6.43 -14.89 3.41
CA GLY A 87 -6.67 -15.68 2.20
C GLY A 87 -6.05 -15.07 0.95
N GLY A 88 -5.54 -13.83 1.03
CA GLY A 88 -4.96 -13.09 -0.08
C GLY A 88 -5.98 -12.33 -0.93
N SER A 89 -7.22 -12.19 -0.46
CA SER A 89 -8.20 -11.28 -1.08
C SER A 89 -7.97 -9.85 -0.60
N TYR A 90 -8.41 -8.89 -1.42
CA TYR A 90 -8.31 -7.47 -1.13
C TYR A 90 -9.69 -6.81 -1.19
N THR A 91 -9.93 -5.89 -0.26
CA THR A 91 -11.00 -4.89 -0.35
C THR A 91 -10.35 -3.52 -0.49
N ILE A 92 -10.84 -2.72 -1.43
CA ILE A 92 -10.33 -1.37 -1.70
C ILE A 92 -11.50 -0.40 -1.73
N GLN A 93 -11.33 0.75 -1.09
CA GLN A 93 -12.11 1.95 -1.36
C GLN A 93 -11.21 2.94 -2.08
N LEU A 94 -11.62 3.36 -3.27
CA LEU A 94 -10.92 4.39 -4.03
C LEU A 94 -11.36 5.79 -3.55
N PRO A 95 -10.55 6.83 -3.79
CA PRO A 95 -10.94 8.22 -3.52
C PRO A 95 -12.18 8.68 -4.30
N SER A 96 -12.52 7.96 -5.39
CA SER A 96 -13.72 8.16 -6.19
C SER A 96 -14.97 7.50 -5.60
N ASP A 97 -14.88 6.90 -4.41
CA ASP A 97 -15.91 6.07 -3.75
C ASP A 97 -16.25 4.75 -4.46
N ASP A 98 -15.51 4.40 -5.51
CA ASP A 98 -15.58 3.07 -6.11
C ASP A 98 -15.03 2.04 -5.12
N ASN A 99 -15.75 0.94 -4.94
CA ASN A 99 -15.36 -0.15 -4.06
C ASN A 99 -14.94 -1.36 -4.90
N VAL A 100 -13.77 -1.93 -4.61
CA VAL A 100 -13.23 -3.07 -5.33
C VAL A 100 -13.03 -4.24 -4.37
N ILE A 101 -13.43 -5.43 -4.80
CA ILE A 101 -13.05 -6.70 -4.18
C ILE A 101 -12.22 -7.47 -5.20
N LEU A 102 -10.97 -7.81 -4.84
CA LEU A 102 -10.15 -8.78 -5.57
C LEU A 102 -10.11 -10.07 -4.76
N TYR A 103 -10.70 -11.13 -5.28
CA TYR A 103 -10.68 -12.44 -4.64
C TYR A 103 -9.33 -13.12 -4.86
N ALA A 104 -8.94 -14.00 -3.94
CA ALA A 104 -7.69 -14.76 -4.00
C ALA A 104 -7.51 -15.59 -5.31
N ASN A 105 -8.62 -15.98 -5.96
CA ASN A 105 -8.60 -16.68 -7.24
C ASN A 105 -8.32 -15.77 -8.46
N GLY A 106 -8.14 -14.46 -8.26
CA GLY A 106 -7.88 -13.47 -9.31
C GLY A 106 -9.12 -12.81 -9.92
N SER A 107 -10.32 -13.31 -9.61
CA SER A 107 -11.56 -12.63 -9.99
C SER A 107 -11.81 -11.37 -9.18
N TYR A 108 -12.59 -10.45 -9.73
CA TYR A 108 -12.88 -9.19 -9.07
C TYR A 108 -14.31 -8.71 -9.28
N LEU A 109 -14.75 -7.86 -8.35
CA LEU A 109 -15.97 -7.08 -8.40
C LEU A 109 -15.62 -5.60 -8.17
N ILE A 110 -16.13 -4.72 -9.01
CA ILE A 110 -16.08 -3.28 -8.85
C ILE A 110 -17.52 -2.82 -8.65
N ASN A 111 -17.82 -2.12 -7.56
CA ASN A 111 -19.03 -1.36 -7.37
C ASN A 111 -18.67 0.11 -7.55
N ASN A 112 -19.10 0.69 -8.65
CA ASN A 112 -18.82 2.09 -8.95
C ASN A 112 -19.70 2.99 -8.07
N ALA A 113 -19.24 4.22 -7.80
CA ALA A 113 -19.96 5.19 -6.99
C ALA A 113 -21.34 5.58 -7.56
N ASP A 114 -21.57 5.37 -8.86
CA ASP A 114 -22.85 5.59 -9.53
C ASP A 114 -23.88 4.46 -9.28
N GLY A 115 -23.49 3.43 -8.53
CA GLY A 115 -24.31 2.27 -8.20
C GLY A 115 -24.27 1.15 -9.25
N SER A 116 -23.54 1.32 -10.34
CA SER A 116 -23.27 0.24 -11.30
C SER A 116 -22.23 -0.73 -10.76
N SER A 117 -22.19 -1.94 -11.34
CA SER A 117 -21.17 -2.93 -10.98
C SER A 117 -20.56 -3.61 -12.20
N GLU A 118 -19.28 -3.96 -12.08
CA GLU A 118 -18.49 -4.65 -13.08
C GLU A 118 -17.79 -5.85 -12.44
N THR A 119 -17.67 -6.94 -13.17
CA THR A 119 -16.96 -8.13 -12.72
C THR A 119 -15.93 -8.56 -13.76
N GLY A 120 -14.87 -9.20 -13.32
CA GLY A 120 -13.86 -9.76 -14.21
C GLY A 120 -13.07 -10.88 -13.56
N SER A 121 -12.17 -11.48 -14.34
CA SER A 121 -11.40 -12.66 -13.93
C SER A 121 -9.88 -12.51 -14.08
N SER A 122 -9.41 -11.32 -14.47
CA SER A 122 -7.99 -11.00 -14.67
C SER A 122 -7.54 -9.91 -13.71
N LYS A 123 -6.50 -10.23 -12.92
CA LYS A 123 -5.82 -9.24 -12.07
C LYS A 123 -5.17 -8.14 -12.91
N GLU A 124 -4.71 -8.46 -14.12
CA GLU A 124 -4.11 -7.50 -15.04
C GLU A 124 -5.13 -6.48 -15.55
N GLU A 125 -6.37 -6.89 -15.82
CA GLU A 125 -7.45 -5.98 -16.19
C GLU A 125 -7.82 -5.06 -15.02
N LEU A 126 -7.93 -5.61 -13.81
CA LEU A 126 -8.17 -4.80 -12.63
C LEU A 126 -7.04 -3.79 -12.38
N ASN A 127 -5.78 -4.19 -12.56
CA ASN A 127 -4.64 -3.28 -12.44
C ASN A 127 -4.75 -2.10 -13.42
N LYS A 128 -5.20 -2.33 -14.67
CA LYS A 128 -5.43 -1.24 -15.63
C LYS A 128 -6.51 -0.28 -15.14
N TYR A 129 -7.60 -0.81 -14.58
CA TYR A 129 -8.65 0.01 -13.98
C TYR A 129 -8.11 0.87 -12.84
N LEU A 130 -7.38 0.28 -11.88
CA LEU A 130 -6.80 1.00 -10.76
C LEU A 130 -5.81 2.09 -11.20
N ILE A 131 -4.94 1.79 -12.18
CA ILE A 131 -4.03 2.77 -12.78
C ILE A 131 -4.81 3.92 -13.43
N SER A 132 -5.92 3.64 -14.12
CA SER A 132 -6.77 4.69 -14.71
C SER A 132 -7.42 5.61 -13.68
N LYS A 133 -7.54 5.14 -12.43
CA LYS A 133 -8.03 5.89 -11.27
C LYS A 133 -6.90 6.55 -10.47
N ASN A 134 -5.67 6.56 -11.02
CA ASN A 134 -4.45 7.04 -10.35
C ASN A 134 -4.17 6.32 -9.02
N PHE A 135 -4.54 5.05 -8.90
CA PHE A 135 -4.38 4.27 -7.69
C PHE A 135 -3.18 3.30 -7.79
N THR A 136 -2.49 3.10 -6.66
CA THR A 136 -1.36 2.16 -6.56
C THR A 136 -1.85 0.72 -6.72
N VAL A 137 -1.12 -0.10 -7.49
CA VAL A 137 -1.50 -1.51 -7.70
C VAL A 137 -1.04 -2.42 -6.58
N PHE A 138 -1.69 -3.58 -6.43
CA PHE A 138 -1.49 -4.52 -5.33
C PHE A 138 -0.03 -4.94 -5.11
N SER A 139 0.72 -5.18 -6.19
CA SER A 139 2.11 -5.64 -6.14
C SER A 139 3.03 -4.65 -5.44
N ASP A 140 2.75 -3.34 -5.58
CA ASP A 140 3.59 -2.30 -5.01
C ASP A 140 3.36 -2.19 -3.50
N LEU A 141 2.09 -2.29 -3.06
CA LEU A 141 1.75 -2.36 -1.64
C LEU A 141 2.28 -3.64 -0.98
N ASP A 142 2.08 -4.80 -1.62
CA ASP A 142 2.61 -6.08 -1.12
C ASP A 142 4.12 -6.01 -0.94
N LYS A 143 4.83 -5.47 -1.94
CA LYS A 143 6.28 -5.30 -1.89
C LYS A 143 6.69 -4.36 -0.76
N LYS A 144 6.02 -3.21 -0.62
CA LYS A 144 6.30 -2.24 0.44
C LYS A 144 6.12 -2.86 1.83
N VAL A 145 5.04 -3.60 2.04
CA VAL A 145 4.78 -4.32 3.30
C VAL A 145 5.88 -5.35 3.56
N ALA A 146 6.22 -6.17 2.56
CA ALA A 146 7.26 -7.19 2.70
C ALA A 146 8.63 -6.58 3.06
N ASP A 147 9.01 -5.48 2.40
CA ASP A 147 10.26 -4.78 2.66
C ASP A 147 10.30 -4.22 4.11
N ILE A 148 9.17 -3.73 4.63
CA ILE A 148 9.05 -3.29 6.04
C ILE A 148 9.10 -4.47 7.02
N VAL A 149 8.41 -5.58 6.72
CA VAL A 149 8.45 -6.81 7.55
C VAL A 149 9.90 -7.29 7.71
N ASP A 150 10.63 -7.40 6.61
CA ASP A 150 12.03 -7.84 6.61
C ASP A 150 12.91 -6.87 7.40
N TYR A 151 12.64 -5.58 7.30
CA TYR A 151 13.36 -4.57 8.04
C TYR A 151 13.09 -4.65 9.55
N VAL A 152 11.83 -4.76 9.96
CA VAL A 152 11.43 -4.92 11.38
C VAL A 152 12.11 -6.14 11.99
N LYS A 153 12.08 -7.28 11.30
CA LYS A 153 12.74 -8.53 11.76
C LYS A 153 14.25 -8.40 11.95
N LYS A 154 14.91 -7.54 11.15
CA LYS A 154 16.36 -7.32 11.23
C LYS A 154 16.77 -6.34 12.32
N ASN A 155 15.85 -5.46 12.78
CA ASN A 155 16.19 -4.31 13.62
C ASN A 155 15.49 -4.32 15.00
N ASN A 156 14.53 -5.22 15.24
CA ASN A 156 13.95 -5.44 16.57
C ASN A 156 14.89 -6.27 17.46
#